data_AF-A0A0R3WH21-F1
#
_entry.id   AF-A0A0R3WH21-F1
#
_cell.length_a   1.000
_cell.length_b   1.000
_cell.length_c   1.000
_cell.angle_alpha   90.00
_cell.angle_beta   90.00
_cell.angle_gamma   90.00
#
_symmetry.space_group_name_H-M   'P 1'
#
loop_
_entity.id
_entity.type
_entity.pdbx_description
1 polymer ?
#
loop_
_entity_poly.entity_id
_entity_poly.type
_entity_poly.pdbx_seq_one_letter_code
_entity_poly.pdbx_strand_id
1 'polypeptide(L)'
;MKSFFFRIITRRFFIWEVDRTTEFSPLKNGPEAERDCPRTCRKSILDMHASWARAVGAVFSNDARDIIEISPLVSLRGENLECLKAKQINGVNILELRRNEKGEEVPILVEVG
;
A
#
# COMPACT_ATOMS: atom_id res chain seq x y z
N MET A 1 15.04 -34.40 3.04
CA MET A 1 13.59 -34.44 2.74
C MET A 1 12.96 -33.16 3.29
N LYS A 2 12.18 -32.40 2.51
CA LYS A 2 11.46 -31.20 2.99
C LYS A 2 9.99 -31.56 3.23
N SER A 3 9.43 -31.07 4.34
CA SER A 3 8.00 -31.24 4.68
C SER A 3 7.23 -29.96 4.34
N PHE A 4 5.97 -30.11 3.94
CA PHE A 4 5.06 -29.00 3.68
C PHE A 4 4.05 -28.88 4.83
N PHE A 5 3.87 -27.67 5.36
CA PHE A 5 3.00 -27.43 6.53
C PHE A 5 1.51 -27.66 6.24
N PHE A 6 1.05 -27.40 5.01
CA PHE A 6 -0.35 -27.56 4.61
C PHE A 6 -0.83 -29.02 4.46
N ARG A 7 0.01 -30.01 4.78
CA ARG A 7 -0.31 -31.43 4.61
C ARG A 7 -1.27 -31.97 5.69
N ILE A 8 -1.57 -31.18 6.71
CA ILE A 8 -2.49 -31.53 7.81
C ILE A 8 -3.84 -30.85 7.56
N ILE A 9 -4.88 -31.63 7.30
CA ILE A 9 -6.26 -31.14 7.17
C ILE A 9 -6.99 -31.40 8.50
N THR A 10 -7.67 -30.38 9.03
CA THR A 10 -8.37 -30.44 10.33
C THR A 10 -9.87 -30.68 10.15
N ARG A 11 -10.57 -31.10 11.21
CA ARG A 11 -12.04 -31.30 11.19
C ARG A 11 -12.84 -29.99 11.10
N ARG A 12 -12.21 -28.82 11.27
CA ARG A 12 -12.83 -27.50 11.20
C ARG A 12 -11.98 -26.60 10.30
N PHE A 13 -12.09 -26.86 9.00
CA PHE A 13 -11.32 -26.18 7.96
C PHE A 13 -12.23 -25.24 7.16
N PHE A 14 -11.73 -24.04 6.87
CA PHE A 14 -12.43 -23.02 6.09
C PHE A 14 -11.48 -22.44 5.04
N ILE A 15 -12.05 -22.03 3.91
CA ILE A 15 -11.35 -21.35 2.82
C ILE A 15 -11.88 -19.91 2.78
N TRP A 16 -10.96 -18.95 2.74
CA TRP A 16 -11.28 -17.53 2.61
C TRP A 16 -10.61 -16.98 1.34
N GLU A 17 -11.42 -16.63 0.36
CA GLU A 17 -10.96 -16.01 -0.87
C GLU A 17 -10.75 -14.50 -0.65
N VAL A 18 -9.71 -13.95 -1.27
CA VAL A 18 -9.37 -12.54 -1.23
C VAL A 18 -8.99 -12.03 -2.61
N ASP A 19 -9.13 -10.73 -2.82
CA ASP A 19 -8.66 -10.08 -4.04
C ASP A 19 -7.12 -10.03 -4.04
N ARG A 20 -6.52 -10.59 -5.09
CA ARG A 20 -5.07 -10.60 -5.28
C ARG A 20 -4.49 -9.18 -5.33
N THR A 21 -5.20 -8.23 -5.92
CA THR A 21 -4.70 -6.88 -6.17
C THR A 21 -4.52 -6.06 -4.88
N THR A 22 -5.25 -6.42 -3.83
CA THR A 22 -5.19 -5.74 -2.52
C THR A 22 -4.45 -6.56 -1.46
N GLU A 23 -4.38 -7.89 -1.59
CA GLU A 23 -3.90 -8.77 -0.51
C GLU A 23 -2.66 -9.62 -0.90
N PHE A 24 -2.26 -9.67 -2.18
CA PHE A 24 -1.18 -10.57 -2.59
C PHE A 24 -0.31 -10.09 -3.77
N SER A 25 0.90 -9.63 -3.46
CA SER A 25 1.94 -9.32 -4.44
C SER A 25 3.30 -9.93 -4.03
N PRO A 26 3.61 -11.17 -4.42
CA PRO A 26 4.77 -11.89 -3.92
C PRO A 26 6.08 -11.40 -4.55
N LEU A 27 7.17 -11.42 -3.77
CA LEU A 27 8.53 -11.18 -4.25
C LEU A 27 9.31 -12.51 -4.27
N LYS A 28 9.58 -13.02 -5.46
CA LYS A 28 10.24 -14.32 -5.70
C LYS A 28 11.43 -14.24 -6.64
N ASN A 29 11.45 -13.26 -7.54
CA ASN A 29 12.40 -13.16 -8.64
C ASN A 29 13.22 -11.87 -8.55
N GLY A 30 14.36 -11.86 -9.24
CA GLY A 30 15.22 -10.67 -9.35
C GLY A 30 14.62 -9.53 -10.19
N PRO A 31 15.25 -8.34 -10.22
CA PRO A 31 14.70 -7.12 -10.85
C PRO A 31 14.37 -7.24 -12.35
N GLU A 32 15.14 -8.03 -13.09
CA GLU A 32 14.95 -8.22 -14.54
C GLU A 32 13.76 -9.12 -14.90
N ALA A 33 13.18 -9.80 -13.91
CA ALA A 33 12.04 -10.68 -14.15
C ALA A 33 10.76 -9.90 -14.46
N GLU A 34 9.87 -10.50 -15.25
CA GLU A 34 8.60 -9.89 -15.64
C GLU A 34 7.55 -9.89 -14.53
N ARG A 35 7.61 -10.88 -13.63
CA ARG A 35 6.60 -11.12 -12.58
C ARG A 35 7.24 -11.45 -11.24
N ASP A 36 6.48 -11.22 -10.18
CA ASP A 36 6.84 -11.51 -8.80
C ASP A 36 8.24 -10.97 -8.43
N CYS A 37 8.53 -9.74 -8.86
CA CYS A 37 9.83 -9.08 -8.74
C CYS A 37 9.68 -7.72 -8.01
N PRO A 38 10.77 -7.03 -7.64
CA PRO A 38 10.70 -5.76 -6.92
C PRO A 38 9.84 -4.71 -7.64
N ARG A 39 9.94 -4.64 -8.97
CA ARG A 39 9.16 -3.72 -9.80
C ARG A 39 7.66 -3.98 -9.70
N THR A 40 7.23 -5.25 -9.81
CA THR A 40 5.80 -5.58 -9.72
C THR A 40 5.27 -5.38 -8.31
N CYS A 41 6.06 -5.68 -7.27
CA CYS A 41 5.64 -5.45 -5.88
C CYS A 41 5.47 -3.97 -5.56
N ARG A 42 6.45 -3.15 -5.96
CA ARG A 42 6.37 -1.70 -5.81
C ARG A 42 5.18 -1.12 -6.56
N LYS A 43 4.92 -1.59 -7.79
CA LYS A 43 3.75 -1.12 -8.54
C LYS A 43 2.44 -1.45 -7.80
N SER A 44 2.26 -2.70 -7.35
CA SER A 44 1.03 -3.13 -6.67
C SER A 44 0.71 -2.28 -5.44
N ILE A 45 1.71 -2.02 -4.58
CA ILE A 45 1.48 -1.25 -3.35
C ILE A 45 1.16 0.23 -3.65
N LEU A 46 1.82 0.83 -4.64
CA LEU A 46 1.56 2.21 -5.04
C LEU A 46 0.20 2.38 -5.73
N ASP A 47 -0.20 1.43 -6.58
CA ASP A 47 -1.53 1.42 -7.18
C ASP A 47 -2.63 1.34 -6.10
N MET A 48 -2.43 0.49 -5.09
CA MET A 48 -3.34 0.35 -3.94
C MET A 48 -3.44 1.65 -3.15
N HIS A 49 -2.32 2.27 -2.78
CA HIS A 49 -2.31 3.55 -2.05
C HIS A 49 -2.96 4.68 -2.85
N ALA A 50 -2.70 4.74 -4.15
CA ALA A 50 -3.33 5.72 -5.03
C ALA A 50 -4.85 5.49 -5.14
N SER A 51 -5.30 4.23 -5.13
CA SER A 51 -6.73 3.89 -5.07
C SER A 51 -7.38 4.41 -3.78
N TRP A 52 -6.75 4.17 -2.63
CA TRP A 52 -7.23 4.67 -1.34
C TRP A 52 -7.30 6.19 -1.29
N ALA A 53 -6.24 6.87 -1.74
CA ALA A 53 -6.19 8.33 -1.79
C ALA A 53 -7.30 8.91 -2.69
N ARG A 54 -7.53 8.32 -3.87
CA ARG A 54 -8.62 8.75 -4.77
C ARG A 54 -9.99 8.51 -4.16
N ALA A 55 -10.18 7.40 -3.43
CA ALA A 55 -11.46 7.07 -2.80
C ALA A 55 -11.90 8.13 -1.76
N VAL A 56 -10.96 8.79 -1.10
CA VAL A 56 -11.22 9.91 -0.16
C VAL A 56 -11.19 11.30 -0.83
N GLY A 57 -11.02 11.36 -2.15
CA GLY A 57 -11.10 12.59 -2.94
C GLY A 57 -9.77 13.33 -3.10
N ALA A 58 -8.62 12.66 -2.98
CA ALA A 58 -7.34 13.21 -3.45
C ALA A 58 -7.33 13.29 -4.98
N VAL A 59 -6.59 14.26 -5.52
CA VAL A 59 -6.52 14.55 -6.94
C VAL A 59 -5.10 14.31 -7.43
N PHE A 60 -4.97 13.59 -8.54
CA PHE A 60 -3.71 13.29 -9.22
C PHE A 60 -3.75 13.98 -10.59
N SER A 61 -2.71 14.72 -10.96
CA SER A 61 -2.65 15.44 -12.23
C SER A 61 -2.08 14.56 -13.35
N ASN A 62 -1.23 13.60 -13.00
CA ASN A 62 -0.56 12.68 -13.90
C ASN A 62 -0.30 11.33 -13.23
N ASP A 63 -1.15 10.34 -13.52
CA ASP A 63 -1.06 8.99 -12.94
C ASP A 63 0.26 8.26 -13.20
N ALA A 64 1.05 8.69 -14.20
CA ALA A 64 2.34 8.07 -14.50
C ALA A 64 3.51 8.66 -13.69
N ARG A 65 3.32 9.84 -13.08
CA ARG A 65 4.38 10.55 -12.33
C ARG A 65 4.00 10.78 -10.87
N ASP A 66 2.73 11.01 -10.61
CA ASP A 66 2.22 11.36 -9.30
C ASP A 66 1.99 10.07 -8.51
N ILE A 67 2.76 9.92 -7.45
CA ILE A 67 2.83 8.72 -6.62
C ILE A 67 2.58 9.14 -5.17
N ILE A 68 1.83 8.31 -4.46
CA ILE A 68 1.70 8.40 -3.01
C ILE A 68 2.05 7.05 -2.37
N GLU A 69 2.92 7.09 -1.37
CA GLU A 69 3.13 5.98 -0.45
C GLU A 69 2.47 6.31 0.89
N ILE A 70 1.67 5.40 1.43
CA ILE A 70 0.97 5.58 2.70
C ILE A 70 1.61 4.61 3.70
N SER A 71 2.11 5.15 4.80
CA SER A 71 2.67 4.34 5.88
C SER A 71 1.58 3.46 6.51
N PRO A 72 1.83 2.17 6.77
CA PRO A 72 0.90 1.29 7.49
C PRO A 72 0.53 1.79 8.90
N LEU A 73 1.35 2.70 9.48
CA LEU A 73 1.04 3.33 10.76
C LEU A 73 -0.06 4.39 10.64
N VAL A 74 -0.24 4.97 9.44
CA VAL A 74 -1.33 5.91 9.16
C VAL A 74 -2.61 5.15 8.81
N SER A 75 -2.50 4.15 7.93
CA SER A 75 -3.64 3.41 7.42
C SER A 75 -3.24 1.99 7.03
N LEU A 76 -3.98 0.99 7.54
CA LEU A 76 -3.73 -0.42 7.26
C LEU A 76 -4.51 -0.91 6.03
N ARG A 77 -5.74 -0.42 5.82
CA ARG A 77 -6.67 -0.87 4.77
C ARG A 77 -7.40 0.29 4.08
N GLY A 78 -6.84 1.51 4.14
CA GLY A 78 -7.43 2.71 3.52
C GLY A 78 -8.33 3.52 4.46
N GLU A 79 -8.41 3.18 5.74
CA GLU A 79 -9.08 3.98 6.78
C GLU A 79 -8.28 5.24 7.18
N ASN A 80 -8.94 6.23 7.77
CA ASN A 80 -8.30 7.43 8.37
C ASN A 80 -7.51 8.32 7.38
N LEU A 81 -7.93 8.37 6.12
CA LEU A 81 -7.27 9.13 5.05
C LEU A 81 -7.96 10.46 4.71
N GLU A 82 -8.88 10.95 5.54
CA GLU A 82 -9.62 12.19 5.30
C GLU A 82 -8.72 13.41 5.17
N CYS A 83 -7.49 13.35 5.73
CA CYS A 83 -6.45 14.37 5.56
C CYS A 83 -6.04 14.60 4.09
N LEU A 84 -6.31 13.63 3.20
CA LEU A 84 -6.05 13.70 1.76
C LEU A 84 -7.20 14.30 0.94
N LYS A 85 -8.35 14.58 1.57
CA LYS A 85 -9.52 15.11 0.86
C LYS A 85 -9.18 16.43 0.16
N ALA A 86 -9.42 16.47 -1.16
CA ALA A 86 -9.11 17.59 -2.04
C ALA A 86 -7.62 18.02 -2.07
N LYS A 87 -6.70 17.17 -1.59
CA LYS A 87 -5.26 17.39 -1.75
C LYS A 87 -4.82 17.04 -3.16
N GLN A 88 -3.95 17.88 -3.72
CA GLN A 88 -3.26 17.59 -4.96
C GLN A 88 -2.02 16.75 -4.65
N ILE A 89 -1.91 15.59 -5.29
CA ILE A 89 -0.73 14.73 -5.25
C ILE A 89 0.07 15.02 -6.51
N ASN A 90 1.26 15.60 -6.34
CA ASN A 90 2.17 15.93 -7.43
C ASN A 90 3.54 15.30 -7.15
N GLY A 91 4.16 14.67 -8.13
CA GLY A 91 5.47 14.02 -7.94
C GLY A 91 5.40 12.87 -6.93
N VAL A 92 6.46 12.69 -6.13
CA VAL A 92 6.53 11.59 -5.16
C VAL A 92 6.12 12.09 -3.78
N ASN A 93 5.11 11.48 -3.18
CA ASN A 93 4.59 11.86 -1.87
C ASN A 93 4.62 10.67 -0.91
N ILE A 94 4.88 10.96 0.37
CA ILE A 94 4.81 9.99 1.46
C ILE A 94 3.87 10.53 2.53
N LEU A 95 2.87 9.75 2.92
CA LEU A 95 1.99 10.03 4.06
C LEU A 95 2.45 9.19 5.25
N GLU A 96 2.98 9.85 6.28
CA GLU A 96 3.53 9.19 7.46
C GLU A 96 3.08 9.87 8.76
N LEU A 97 3.10 9.12 9.87
CA LEU A 97 2.88 9.70 11.18
C LEU A 97 4.11 10.47 11.63
N ARG A 98 3.93 11.71 12.06
CA ARG A 98 4.95 12.52 12.70
C ARG A 98 4.40 13.14 13.98
N ARG A 99 5.27 13.40 14.95
CA ARG A 99 4.89 14.10 16.18
C ARG A 99 4.77 15.60 15.91
N ASN A 100 3.65 16.18 16.32
CA ASN A 100 3.46 17.64 16.33
C ASN A 100 4.13 18.27 17.57
N GLU A 101 4.08 19.60 17.67
CA GLU A 101 4.63 20.37 18.81
C GLU A 101 4.04 20.00 20.17
N LYS A 102 2.85 19.38 20.18
CA LYS A 102 2.15 18.90 21.38
C LYS A 102 2.51 17.44 21.72
N GLY A 103 3.34 16.79 20.92
CA GLY A 103 3.75 15.40 21.10
C GLY A 103 2.74 14.37 20.56
N GLU A 104 1.70 14.79 19.86
CA GLU A 104 0.69 13.91 19.27
C GLU A 104 1.14 13.41 17.89
N GLU A 105 0.89 12.15 17.57
CA GLU A 105 1.16 11.60 16.23
C GLU A 105 0.05 11.97 15.26
N VAL A 106 0.41 12.69 14.20
CA VAL A 106 -0.50 13.15 13.16
C VAL A 106 0.00 12.75 11.78
N PRO A 107 -0.89 12.38 10.84
CA PRO A 107 -0.49 12.13 9.46
C PRO A 107 0.01 13.40 8.79
N ILE A 108 1.20 13.36 8.21
CA ILE A 108 1.80 14.46 7.44
C ILE A 108 2.11 13.95 6.04
N LEU A 109 1.60 14.66 5.04
CA LEU A 109 1.94 14.44 3.64
C LEU A 109 3.23 15.20 3.33
N VAL A 110 4.24 14.47 2.87
CA VAL A 110 5.59 14.97 2.59
C VAL A 110 5.89 14.75 1.11
N GLU A 111 6.20 15.81 0.39
CA GLU A 111 6.70 15.72 -0.99
C GLU A 111 8.20 15.38 -0.95
N VAL A 112 8.60 14.38 -1.73
CA VAL A 112 9.98 13.89 -1.84
C VAL A 112 10.51 14.29 -3.21
N GLY A 113 11.53 15.16 -3.19
CA GLY A 113 12.26 15.63 -4.37
C GLY A 113 13.43 14.75 -4.75
#